data_AF-A0A816GU06-F1
#
_entry.id   AF-A0A816GU06-F1
#
_cell.length_a   1.000
_cell.length_b   1.000
_cell.length_c   1.000
_cell.angle_alpha   90.00
_cell.angle_beta   90.00
_cell.angle_gamma   90.00
#
_symmetry.space_group_name_H-M   'P 1'
#
loop_
_entity.id
_entity.type
_entity.pdbx_description
1 polymer ?
#
loop_
_entity_poly.entity_id
_entity_poly.type
_entity_poly.pdbx_seq_one_letter_code
_entity_poly.pdbx_strand_id
1 'polypeptide(L)'
;RENQSMLITGESGAGKTENTKKVIQYFALVAAAGAKKEDAKKTMTLEDQIVSANPVLEAYGNAKTTRNNNSSRFKTMTLEDQIVQSNPVLEAFGNAKTSRNNNSSRFGKFIRIHFGSSGKIAGADIEVYLLEKARVIFQV
;
A
#
# COMPACT_ATOMS: atom_id res chain seq x y z
N ARG A 1 5.85 -6.01 -27.51
CA ARG A 1 5.83 -5.53 -26.10
C ARG A 1 5.40 -6.71 -25.27
N GLU A 2 6.17 -7.09 -24.25
CA GLU A 2 5.92 -8.29 -23.44
C GLU A 2 5.73 -7.92 -21.96
N ASN A 3 4.85 -8.64 -21.28
CA ASN A 3 4.63 -8.46 -19.84
C ASN A 3 5.88 -8.91 -19.06
N GLN A 4 6.18 -8.20 -17.97
CA GLN A 4 7.36 -8.44 -17.14
C GLN A 4 6.94 -8.92 -15.75
N SER A 5 7.80 -9.73 -15.13
CA SER A 5 7.61 -10.22 -13.76
C SER A 5 8.86 -9.99 -12.91
N MET A 6 8.66 -9.59 -11.67
CA MET A 6 9.71 -9.50 -10.66
C MET A 6 9.41 -10.51 -9.56
N LEU A 7 10.35 -11.42 -9.30
CA LEU A 7 10.25 -12.40 -8.23
C LEU A 7 11.19 -12.01 -7.08
N ILE A 8 10.63 -11.83 -5.89
CA ILE A 8 11.38 -11.49 -4.68
C ILE A 8 11.43 -12.74 -3.79
N THR A 9 12.58 -13.39 -3.74
CA THR A 9 12.82 -14.62 -2.96
C THR A 9 13.62 -14.35 -1.69
N GLY A 10 13.74 -15.36 -0.83
CA GLY A 10 14.53 -15.31 0.39
C GLY A 10 13.82 -15.96 1.58
N GLU A 11 14.57 -16.23 2.65
CA GLU A 11 14.04 -16.80 3.88
C GLU A 11 13.11 -15.83 4.63
N SER A 12 12.44 -16.33 5.68
CA SER A 12 11.65 -15.46 6.57
C SER A 12 12.54 -14.41 7.21
N GLY A 13 12.15 -13.14 7.11
CA GLY A 13 12.94 -12.01 7.61
C GLY A 13 13.89 -11.38 6.58
N ALA A 14 14.08 -11.97 5.39
CA ALA A 14 15.00 -11.44 4.36
C ALA A 14 14.56 -10.10 3.69
N GLY A 15 13.50 -9.45 4.18
CA GLY A 15 13.06 -8.13 3.65
C GLY A 15 12.18 -8.17 2.40
N LYS A 16 11.62 -9.34 2.03
CA LYS A 16 10.79 -9.49 0.82
C LYS A 16 9.66 -8.46 0.73
N THR A 17 8.89 -8.30 1.81
CA THR A 17 7.75 -7.38 1.88
C THR A 17 8.17 -5.92 1.69
N GLU A 18 9.29 -5.51 2.30
CA GLU A 18 9.80 -4.13 2.19
C GLU A 18 10.32 -3.83 0.79
N ASN A 19 10.97 -4.79 0.15
CA ASN A 19 11.40 -4.63 -1.25
C ASN A 19 10.19 -4.49 -2.17
N THR A 20 9.13 -5.29 -1.97
CA THR A 20 7.88 -5.15 -2.74
C THR A 20 7.27 -3.75 -2.57
N LYS A 21 7.23 -3.20 -1.34
CA LYS A 21 6.72 -1.84 -1.11
C LYS A 21 7.50 -0.79 -1.90
N LYS A 22 8.84 -0.86 -1.84
CA LYS A 22 9.72 0.09 -2.56
C LYS A 22 9.53 0.02 -4.07
N VAL A 23 9.36 -1.18 -4.62
CA VAL A 23 9.09 -1.38 -6.05
C VAL A 23 7.77 -0.74 -6.46
N ILE A 24 6.70 -0.94 -5.68
CA ILE A 24 5.39 -0.31 -5.96
C ILE A 24 5.49 1.21 -5.86
N GLN A 25 6.16 1.74 -4.83
CA GLN A 25 6.38 3.19 -4.67
C GLN A 25 7.15 3.77 -5.85
N TYR A 26 8.16 3.05 -6.35
CA TYR A 26 8.92 3.46 -7.53
C TYR A 26 8.03 3.56 -8.77
N PHE A 27 7.22 2.52 -9.05
CA PHE A 27 6.29 2.54 -10.19
C PHE A 27 5.22 3.62 -10.03
N ALA A 28 4.66 3.80 -8.84
CA ALA A 28 3.70 4.86 -8.53
C ALA A 28 4.28 6.25 -8.84
N LEU A 29 5.55 6.50 -8.49
CA LEU A 29 6.19 7.81 -8.70
C LEU A 29 6.57 8.04 -10.16
N VAL A 30 7.20 7.06 -10.81
CA VAL A 30 7.69 7.19 -12.19
C VAL A 30 6.54 7.20 -13.20
N ALA A 31 5.54 6.35 -13.01
CA ALA A 31 4.40 6.28 -13.93
C ALA A 31 3.37 7.40 -13.72
N ALA A 32 3.39 8.08 -12.56
CA ALA A 32 2.57 9.27 -12.31
C ALA A 32 3.15 10.56 -12.95
N ALA A 33 4.42 10.57 -13.35
CA ALA A 33 5.16 11.77 -13.79
C ALA A 33 4.62 12.46 -15.07
N GLY A 34 3.59 11.89 -15.72
CA GLY A 34 2.91 12.53 -16.84
C GLY A 34 1.66 13.34 -16.47
N ALA A 35 1.33 13.49 -15.18
CA ALA A 35 0.38 14.49 -14.71
C ALA A 35 1.20 15.66 -14.16
N LYS A 36 1.02 16.88 -14.70
CA LYS A 36 1.59 18.10 -14.11
C LYS A 36 1.15 18.17 -12.65
N LYS A 37 1.99 17.78 -11.70
CA LYS A 37 1.87 18.20 -10.32
C LYS A 37 2.47 19.60 -10.31
N GLU A 38 1.62 20.62 -10.17
CA GLU A 38 2.11 21.92 -9.73
C GLU A 38 2.90 21.73 -8.44
N ASP A 39 4.10 22.32 -8.41
CA ASP A 39 5.07 22.25 -7.33
C ASP A 39 4.50 22.84 -6.03
N ALA A 40 3.74 22.05 -5.27
CA ALA A 40 3.59 22.27 -3.85
C ALA A 40 4.78 21.60 -3.16
N LYS A 41 5.87 22.35 -3.00
CA LYS A 41 6.99 22.05 -2.10
C LYS A 41 6.46 21.94 -0.67
N LYS A 42 5.85 20.80 -0.33
CA LYS A 42 5.30 20.53 0.99
C LYS A 42 6.42 20.02 1.87
N THR A 43 7.09 20.93 2.57
CA THR A 43 7.89 20.59 3.75
C THR A 43 7.00 19.75 4.67
N MET A 44 7.29 18.46 4.78
CA MET A 44 6.53 17.56 5.64
C MET A 44 6.64 18.03 7.09
N THR A 45 5.54 18.46 7.68
CA THR A 45 5.47 18.74 9.12
C THR A 45 5.43 17.41 9.88
N LEU A 46 5.83 17.42 11.15
CA LEU A 46 5.70 16.24 12.04
C LEU A 46 4.26 15.72 12.08
N GLU A 47 3.29 16.62 11.95
CA GLU A 47 1.86 16.29 11.84
C GLU A 47 1.54 15.52 10.56
N ASP A 48 2.10 15.89 9.40
CA ASP A 48 1.93 15.13 8.16
C ASP A 48 2.57 13.72 8.25
N GLN A 49 3.68 13.57 8.97
CA GLN A 49 4.29 12.26 9.27
C GLN A 49 3.40 11.42 10.19
N ILE A 50 2.80 12.02 11.21
CA ILE A 50 1.89 11.35 12.15
C ILE A 50 0.57 10.96 11.46
N VAL A 51 0.02 11.82 10.59
CA VAL A 51 -1.17 11.53 9.79
C VAL A 51 -0.89 10.43 8.76
N SER A 52 0.30 10.41 8.14
CA SER A 52 0.70 9.31 7.25
C SER A 52 0.85 7.95 7.95
N ALA A 53 1.02 7.95 9.28
CA ALA A 53 1.16 6.74 10.08
C ALA A 53 -0.17 6.05 10.42
N ASN A 54 -1.33 6.65 10.09
CA ASN A 54 -2.65 6.07 10.34
C ASN A 54 -3.49 5.87 9.05
N PRO A 55 -3.11 4.94 8.16
CA PRO A 55 -3.84 4.68 6.93
C PRO A 55 -5.24 4.08 7.14
N VAL A 56 -5.51 3.43 8.29
CA VAL A 56 -6.75 2.67 8.52
C VAL A 56 -7.91 3.57 9.02
N LEU A 57 -7.60 4.60 9.81
CA LEU A 57 -8.62 5.45 10.44
C LEU A 57 -9.31 6.37 9.40
N GLU A 58 -8.60 6.77 8.36
CA GLU A 58 -9.16 7.53 7.24
C GLU A 58 -9.99 6.66 6.28
N ALA A 59 -9.84 5.32 6.27
CA ALA A 59 -10.63 4.45 5.39
C ALA A 59 -12.06 4.18 5.93
N TYR A 60 -12.33 4.44 7.21
CA TYR A 60 -13.54 3.96 7.91
C TYR A 60 -14.46 5.04 8.54
N GLY A 61 -14.30 6.35 8.28
CA GLY A 61 -15.29 7.35 8.72
C GLY A 61 -15.20 8.70 7.98
N ASN A 62 -16.27 9.42 7.64
CA ASN A 62 -17.71 9.24 7.87
C ASN A 62 -18.51 10.10 6.86
N ALA A 63 -19.77 9.72 6.64
CA ALA A 63 -20.73 10.35 5.74
C ALA A 63 -20.94 11.87 5.95
N LYS A 64 -21.24 12.56 4.85
CA LYS A 64 -21.60 13.99 4.76
C LYS A 64 -22.76 14.29 5.74
N THR A 65 -22.60 15.27 6.64
CA THR A 65 -23.69 15.80 7.47
C THR A 65 -23.88 17.29 7.21
N THR A 66 -25.12 17.77 7.28
CA THR A 66 -25.52 19.14 6.93
C THR A 66 -25.01 20.23 7.89
N ARG A 67 -24.25 19.87 8.93
CA ARG A 67 -23.85 20.77 10.03
C ARG A 67 -22.34 20.99 10.17
N ASN A 68 -21.50 20.38 9.35
CA ASN A 68 -20.04 20.52 9.48
C ASN A 68 -19.37 20.78 8.12
N ASN A 69 -18.96 22.03 7.90
CA ASN A 69 -18.25 22.47 6.69
C ASN A 69 -16.72 22.26 6.80
N ASN A 70 -16.23 21.79 7.96
CA ASN A 70 -14.85 21.36 8.17
C ASN A 70 -14.76 19.82 8.22
N SER A 71 -15.71 19.13 7.59
CA SER A 71 -15.67 17.68 7.46
C SER A 71 -14.70 17.30 6.36
N SER A 72 -13.60 16.68 6.79
CA SER A 72 -12.60 15.96 6.02
C SER A 72 -11.63 16.81 5.19
N ARG A 73 -10.43 16.98 5.73
CA ARG A 73 -9.18 16.99 4.95
C ARG A 73 -8.95 15.60 4.29
N PHE A 74 -9.99 14.98 3.73
CA PHE A 74 -9.87 13.76 2.95
C PHE A 74 -9.11 14.14 1.68
N LYS A 75 -7.82 13.82 1.65
CA LYS A 75 -7.03 13.93 0.44
C LYS A 75 -7.68 12.99 -0.58
N THR A 76 -8.21 13.52 -1.67
CA THR A 76 -8.61 12.70 -2.82
C THR A 76 -7.40 11.87 -3.25
N MET A 77 -7.39 10.57 -2.94
CA MET A 77 -6.27 9.69 -3.27
C MET A 77 -6.27 9.40 -4.76
N THR A 78 -5.10 9.51 -5.38
CA THR A 78 -4.90 9.04 -6.77
C THR A 78 -4.86 7.52 -6.80
N LEU A 79 -5.01 6.93 -8.00
CA LEU A 79 -4.92 5.48 -8.17
C LEU A 79 -3.58 4.93 -7.64
N GLU A 80 -2.50 5.65 -7.89
CA GLU A 80 -1.15 5.28 -7.44
C GLU A 80 -1.04 5.33 -5.91
N ASP A 81 -1.61 6.36 -5.28
CA ASP A 81 -1.70 6.45 -3.82
C ASP A 81 -2.49 5.25 -3.26
N GLN A 82 -3.63 4.90 -3.87
CA GLN A 82 -4.45 3.75 -3.44
C GLN A 82 -3.69 2.41 -3.55
N ILE A 83 -2.93 2.20 -4.63
CA ILE A 83 -2.13 0.99 -4.82
C ILE A 83 -1.07 0.87 -3.72
N VAL A 84 -0.39 1.97 -3.37
CA VAL A 84 0.59 1.97 -2.28
C VAL A 84 -0.07 1.71 -0.93
N GLN A 85 -1.23 2.32 -0.68
CA GLN A 85 -1.99 2.19 0.59
C GLN A 85 -2.67 0.83 0.78
N SER A 86 -2.77 0.00 -0.27
CA SER A 86 -3.26 -1.38 -0.14
C SER A 86 -2.39 -2.27 0.74
N ASN A 87 -1.08 -1.96 0.84
CA ASN A 87 -0.13 -2.76 1.62
C ASN A 87 -0.42 -2.72 3.13
N PRO A 88 -0.53 -1.54 3.78
CA PRO A 88 -0.90 -1.46 5.20
C PRO A 88 -2.15 -2.25 5.57
N VAL A 89 -3.19 -2.24 4.73
CA VAL A 89 -4.43 -3.00 4.98
C VAL A 89 -4.14 -4.50 5.01
N LEU A 90 -3.42 -5.01 4.01
CA LEU A 90 -3.08 -6.43 3.94
C LEU A 90 -2.12 -6.87 5.06
N GLU A 91 -1.25 -5.97 5.51
CA GLU A 91 -0.38 -6.23 6.67
C GLU A 91 -1.19 -6.31 7.96
N ALA A 92 -2.16 -5.42 8.16
CA ALA A 92 -3.00 -5.42 9.36
C ALA A 92 -3.78 -6.74 9.53
N PHE A 93 -4.21 -7.36 8.43
CA PHE A 93 -4.97 -8.62 8.47
C PHE A 93 -4.12 -9.89 8.29
N GLY A 94 -2.95 -9.78 7.66
CA GLY A 94 -2.17 -10.94 7.22
C GLY A 94 -0.75 -11.03 7.77
N ASN A 95 -0.27 -10.01 8.47
CA ASN A 95 1.03 -10.08 9.14
C ASN A 95 0.85 -10.46 10.61
N ALA A 96 1.84 -11.16 11.14
CA ALA A 96 1.91 -11.52 12.55
C ALA A 96 3.35 -11.46 13.06
N LYS A 97 3.50 -11.20 14.36
CA LYS A 97 4.77 -11.39 15.05
C LYS A 97 5.10 -12.89 15.10
N THR A 98 6.36 -13.20 14.84
CA THR A 98 6.97 -14.53 14.97
C THR A 98 8.27 -14.39 15.76
N SER A 99 8.87 -15.50 16.19
CA SER A 99 10.14 -15.47 16.92
C SER A 99 11.30 -14.83 16.12
N ARG A 100 11.23 -14.81 14.78
CA ARG A 100 12.30 -14.30 13.91
C ARG A 100 11.99 -12.95 13.24
N ASN A 101 10.73 -12.55 13.20
CA ASN A 101 10.29 -11.32 12.53
C ASN A 101 9.01 -10.78 13.19
N ASN A 102 9.05 -9.51 13.61
CA ASN A 102 7.96 -8.83 14.29
C ASN A 102 6.77 -8.47 13.37
N ASN A 103 7.00 -8.42 12.06
CA ASN A 103 5.97 -8.11 11.04
C ASN A 103 6.06 -9.14 9.90
N SER A 104 5.93 -10.43 10.24
CA SER A 104 6.04 -11.50 9.25
C SER A 104 4.74 -11.63 8.47
N SER A 105 4.79 -11.43 7.15
CA SER A 105 3.69 -11.80 6.27
C SER A 105 3.43 -13.31 6.34
N ARG A 106 2.18 -13.69 6.59
CA ARG A 106 1.74 -15.09 6.73
C ARG A 106 0.88 -15.54 5.55
N PHE A 107 1.07 -14.87 4.42
CA PHE A 107 0.45 -15.15 3.13
C PHE A 107 1.44 -14.83 2.01
N GLY A 108 1.30 -15.52 0.87
CA GLY A 108 1.92 -15.13 -0.38
C GLY A 108 1.10 -14.04 -1.07
N LYS A 109 1.76 -13.12 -1.76
CA LYS A 109 1.11 -12.00 -2.46
C LYS A 109 1.64 -11.89 -3.87
N PHE A 110 0.75 -11.90 -4.86
CA PHE A 110 1.06 -11.60 -6.25
C PHE A 110 0.36 -10.29 -6.63
N ILE A 111 1.12 -9.34 -7.16
CA ILE A 111 0.62 -8.01 -7.52
C ILE A 111 0.84 -7.82 -9.00
N ARG A 112 -0.25 -7.58 -9.73
CA ARG A 112 -0.21 -7.19 -11.14
C ARG A 112 -0.44 -5.70 -11.23
N ILE A 113 0.46 -4.97 -11.89
CA ILE A 113 0.28 -3.55 -12.21
C ILE A 113 0.05 -3.47 -13.72
N HIS A 114 -1.09 -2.88 -14.10
CA HIS A 114 -1.45 -2.68 -15.50
C HIS A 114 -0.97 -1.32 -15.97
N PHE A 115 -0.21 -1.30 -17.05
CA PHE A 115 0.22 -0.07 -17.70
C PHE A 115 -0.59 0.17 -18.97
N GLY A 116 -1.07 1.39 -19.14
CA GLY A 116 -1.70 1.83 -20.39
C GLY A 116 -0.70 1.94 -21.54
N SER A 117 -1.20 2.15 -22.75
CA SER A 117 -0.37 2.33 -23.96
C SER A 117 0.64 3.48 -23.86
N SER A 118 0.33 4.49 -23.03
CA SER A 118 1.15 5.66 -22.69
C SER A 118 2.21 5.41 -21.62
N GLY A 119 2.28 4.21 -21.03
CA GLY A 119 3.21 3.87 -19.96
C GLY A 119 2.79 4.34 -18.56
N LYS A 120 1.60 4.93 -18.42
CA LYS A 120 1.01 5.28 -17.11
C LYS A 120 0.32 4.08 -16.46
N ILE A 121 0.22 4.07 -15.13
CA ILE A 121 -0.55 3.06 -14.41
C ILE A 121 -2.04 3.24 -14.75
N ALA A 122 -2.66 2.16 -15.23
CA ALA A 122 -4.08 2.08 -15.55
C ALA A 122 -4.88 1.34 -14.48
N GLY A 123 -4.24 0.46 -13.71
CA GLY A 123 -4.88 -0.33 -12.65
C GLY A 123 -3.91 -1.29 -11.97
N ALA A 124 -4.37 -2.00 -10.94
CA ALA A 124 -3.62 -3.08 -10.32
C ALA A 124 -4.55 -4.13 -9.70
N ASP A 125 -4.11 -5.39 -9.70
CA ASP A 125 -4.77 -6.51 -9.04
C ASP A 125 -3.84 -7.14 -8.00
N ILE A 126 -4.42 -7.64 -6.91
CA ILE A 126 -3.70 -8.36 -5.87
C ILE A 126 -4.34 -9.73 -5.69
N GLU A 127 -3.56 -10.78 -5.86
CA GLU A 127 -3.94 -12.14 -5.51
C GLU A 127 -3.18 -12.58 -4.26
N VAL A 128 -3.93 -13.10 -3.28
CA VAL A 128 -3.40 -13.57 -2.00
C VAL A 128 -3.44 -15.08 -1.96
N TYR A 129 -2.33 -15.69 -1.53
CA TYR A 129 -2.12 -17.13 -1.52
C TYR A 129 -1.78 -17.62 -0.11
N LEU A 130 -2.24 -18.83 0.23
CA LEU A 130 -1.78 -19.59 1.40
C LEU A 130 -1.75 -18.79 2.71
N LEU A 131 -2.85 -18.10 3.02
CA LEU A 131 -2.99 -17.44 4.32
C LEU A 131 -2.95 -18.50 5.43
N GLU A 132 -2.06 -18.35 6.41
CA GLU A 132 -1.94 -19.24 7.56
C GLU A 132 -3.09 -19.03 8.56
N LYS A 133 -4.29 -19.51 8.19
CA LYS A 133 -5.51 -19.36 9.00
C LYS A 133 -5.40 -19.93 10.42
N ALA A 134 -4.50 -20.90 10.64
CA ALA A 134 -4.29 -21.51 11.96
C ALA A 134 -3.91 -20.47 13.04
N ARG A 135 -3.23 -19.36 12.66
CA ARG A 135 -2.85 -18.31 13.61
C ARG A 135 -4.01 -17.53 14.23
N VAL A 136 -5.20 -17.63 13.64
CA VAL A 136 -6.41 -17.00 14.17
C VAL A 136 -6.79 -17.61 15.53
N ILE A 137 -6.57 -18.92 15.69
CA ILE A 137 -6.97 -19.65 16.91
C ILE A 137 -5.78 -20.12 17.75
N PHE A 138 -4.55 -20.04 17.23
CA PHE A 138 -3.36 -20.59 17.89
C PHE A 138 -2.11 -19.74 17.65
N GLN A 139 -1.37 -19.40 18.70
CA GLN A 139 -0.13 -18.63 18.62
C GLN A 139 1.00 -19.37 19.34
N VAL A 140 2.20 -19.35 18.72
CA VAL A 140 3.47 -19.87 19.25
C VAL A 140 4.49 -18.77 19.24
#